data_AF-A0A382I2J1-F1
#
_entry.id   AF-A0A382I2J1-F1
#
_cell.length_a   1.000
_cell.length_b   1.000
_cell.length_c   1.000
_cell.angle_alpha   90.00
_cell.angle_beta   90.00
_cell.angle_gamma   90.00
#
_symmetry.space_group_name_H-M   'P 1'
#
loop_
_entity.id
_entity.type
_entity.pdbx_description
1 polymer ?
#
loop_
_entity_poly.entity_id
_entity_poly.type
_entity_poly.pdbx_seq_one_letter_code
_entity_poly.pdbx_strand_id
1 'polypeptide(L)' 'MFNNSEQLQEKWKPLLEHDGIDAIKDNHRKAVTAVLLENQERFLSEEKAFLSEAPTV' A
#
# COMPACT_ATOMS: atom_id res chain seq x y z
N MET A 1 15.85 -4.33 -7.58
CA MET A 1 14.83 -3.37 -7.12
C MET A 1 14.14 -3.92 -5.87
N PHE A 2 14.79 -3.82 -4.70
CA PHE A 2 14.21 -4.16 -3.38
C PHE A 2 14.50 -3.07 -2.32
N ASN A 3 15.02 -1.90 -2.72
CA ASN A 3 15.60 -0.94 -1.79
C ASN A 3 14.59 -0.14 -0.97
N ASN A 4 13.27 -0.27 -1.22
CA ASN A 4 12.22 0.44 -0.47
C ASN A 4 11.29 -0.50 0.32
N SER A 5 11.54 -1.82 0.33
CA SER A 5 10.63 -2.79 0.96
C SER A 5 10.46 -2.59 2.47
N GLU A 6 11.54 -2.30 3.19
CA GLU A 6 11.50 -2.11 4.65
C GLU A 6 10.73 -0.85 5.04
N GLN A 7 10.92 0.25 4.30
CA GLN A 7 10.16 1.49 4.52
C GLN A 7 8.67 1.30 4.26
N LEU A 8 8.32 0.57 3.20
CA LEU A 8 6.92 0.24 2.91
C LEU A 8 6.32 -0.70 3.96
N GLN A 9 7.09 -1.67 4.46
CA GLN A 9 6.63 -2.54 5.54
C GLN A 9 6.37 -1.76 6.83
N GLU A 10 7.22 -0.80 7.19
CA GLU A 10 6.99 0.05 8.36
C GLU A 10 5.76 0.95 8.16
N LYS A 11 5.65 1.61 6.99
CA LYS A 11 4.47 2.43 6.62
C LYS A 11 3.17 1.63 6.76
N TRP A 12 3.16 0.40 6.25
CA TRP A 12 1.98 -0.45 6.19
C TRP A 12 1.85 -1.43 7.37
N LYS A 13 2.71 -1.32 8.39
CA LYS A 13 2.72 -2.18 9.57
C LYS A 13 1.35 -2.34 10.25
N PRO A 14 0.53 -1.28 10.43
CA PRO A 14 -0.79 -1.42 11.03
C PRO A 14 -1.74 -2.37 10.28
N LEU A 15 -1.55 -2.56 8.97
CA LEU A 15 -2.33 -3.49 8.16
C LEU A 15 -1.64 -4.86 8.02
N LEU A 16 -0.31 -4.88 7.88
CA LEU A 16 0.47 -6.11 7.76
C LEU A 16 0.47 -6.94 9.06
N GLU A 17 0.29 -6.27 10.19
CA GLU A 17 0.35 -6.85 11.55
C GLU A 17 -0.93 -6.54 12.34
N HIS A 18 -2.05 -6.33 11.64
CA HIS A 18 -3.34 -6.07 12.29
C HIS A 18 -3.76 -7.23 13.20
N ASP A 19 -4.24 -6.91 14.39
CA ASP A 19 -4.80 -7.91 15.30
C ASP A 19 -6.08 -8.51 14.70
N GLY A 20 -6.19 -9.84 14.70
CA GLY A 20 -7.38 -10.54 14.19
C GLY A 20 -7.25 -11.08 12.76
N ILE A 21 -6.08 -10.97 12.14
CA ILE A 21 -5.74 -11.72 10.92
C ILE A 21 -4.53 -12.63 11.16
N ASP A 22 -4.42 -13.70 10.36
CA ASP A 22 -3.27 -14.58 10.42
C ASP A 22 -1.98 -13.84 10.00
N ALA A 23 -0.93 -13.97 10.82
CA ALA A 23 0.34 -13.30 10.56
C ALA A 23 1.02 -13.78 9.26
N ILE A 24 1.56 -12.83 8.49
CA ILE A 24 2.40 -13.13 7.31
C ILE A 24 3.80 -13.54 7.78
N LYS A 25 4.06 -14.84 7.83
CA LYS A 25 5.34 -15.41 8.32
C LYS A 25 6.49 -15.38 7.31
N ASP A 26 6.18 -15.37 6.02
CA ASP A 26 7.18 -15.33 4.96
C ASP A 26 7.55 -13.88 4.63
N ASN A 27 8.84 -13.56 4.73
CA ASN A 27 9.35 -12.20 4.55
C ASN A 27 9.10 -11.68 3.12
N HIS A 28 9.20 -12.55 2.11
CA HIS A 28 8.97 -12.14 0.72
C HIS A 28 7.50 -11.79 0.50
N ARG A 29 6.57 -12.61 1.01
CA ARG A 29 5.14 -12.31 1.00
C ARG A 29 4.84 -11.00 1.72
N LYS A 30 5.41 -10.75 2.90
CA LYS A 30 5.22 -9.48 3.63
C LYS A 30 5.69 -8.28 2.79
N ALA A 31 6.86 -8.39 2.15
CA ALA A 31 7.40 -7.38 1.24
C ALA A 31 6.49 -7.11 0.03
N VAL A 32 6.02 -8.16 -0.65
CA VAL A 32 5.13 -8.04 -1.81
C VAL A 32 3.79 -7.43 -1.40
N THR A 33 3.23 -7.85 -0.27
CA THR A 33 1.99 -7.26 0.26
C THR A 33 2.15 -5.78 0.55
N ALA A 34 3.27 -5.34 1.14
CA ALA A 34 3.55 -3.92 1.38
C ALA A 34 3.58 -3.11 0.06
N VAL A 35 4.19 -3.65 -1.00
CA VAL A 35 4.19 -3.01 -2.33
C VAL A 35 2.79 -2.94 -2.94
N LEU A 36 1.98 -3.99 -2.79
CA LEU A 36 0.61 -3.98 -3.28
C LEU A 36 -0.25 -2.93 -2.57
N LEU A 37 -0.07 -2.75 -1.26
CA LEU A 37 -0.76 -1.71 -0.48
C LEU A 37 -0.36 -0.31 -0.95
N GLU A 38 0.93 -0.07 -1.18
CA GLU A 38 1.43 1.19 -1.73
C GLU A 38 0.80 1.52 -3.10
N ASN A 39 0.72 0.53 -3.99
CA ASN A 39 0.12 0.71 -5.31
C ASN A 39 -1.38 1.03 -5.21
N GLN A 40 -2.10 0.45 -4.25
CA GLN A 40 -3.51 0.72 -4.02
C GLN A 40 -3.74 2.15 -3.51
N GLU A 41 -2.94 2.63 -2.56
CA GLU A 41 -3.04 4.02 -2.07
C GLU A 41 -2.75 5.02 -3.20
N ARG A 42 -1.70 4.79 -3.98
CA ARG A 42 -1.37 5.61 -5.14
C ARG A 42 -2.52 5.65 -6.15
N PHE A 43 -3.06 4.50 -6.50
CA PHE A 43 -4.19 4.40 -7.43
C PHE A 43 -5.41 5.19 -6.92
N LEU A 44 -5.82 5.00 -5.67
CA LEU A 44 -6.95 5.72 -5.07
C LEU A 44 -6.71 7.24 -5.00
N SER A 45 -5.47 7.67 -4.83
CA SER A 45 -5.10 9.09 -4.80
C SER A 45 -5.14 9.70 -6.21
N GLU A 46 -4.62 8.99 -7.20
CA GLU A 46 -4.66 9.35 -8.61
C GLU A 46 -6.10 9.41 -9.14
N GLU A 47 -6.96 8.44 -8.79
CA GLU A 47 -8.39 8.44 -9.14
C GLU A 47 -9.13 9.67 -8.57
N LYS A 48 -8.86 10.04 -7.31
CA LYS A 48 -9.46 11.23 -6.69
C LYS A 48 -9.03 12.52 -7.38
N ALA A 49 -7.75 12.63 -7.73
CA ALA A 49 -7.23 13.79 -8.45
C ALA A 49 -7.90 13.93 -9.83
N PHE A 50 -8.04 12.83 -10.58
CA PHE A 50 -8.71 12.83 -11.88
C PHE A 50 -10.16 13.31 -11.80
N LEU A 51 -10.94 12.85 -10.82
CA LEU A 51 -12.33 13.30 -10.64
C LEU A 51 -12.45 14.79 -10.30
N SER A 52 -11.42 15.38 -9.67
CA SER A 52 -11.39 16.80 -9.32
C SER A 52 -11.05 17.73 -10.49
N GLU A 53 -10.45 17.21 -11.56
CA GLU A 53 -10.11 17.94 -12.77
C GLU A 53 -11.25 17.98 -13.80
N ALA A 54 -12.44 17.45 -13.46
CA ALA A 54 -13.63 17.59 -14.29
C ALA A 54 -13.92 19.09 -14.53
N PRO A 55 -14.14 19.52 -15.79
CA PRO A 55 -14.33 20.94 -16.09
C PRO A 55 -15.53 21.46 -15.29
N THR A 56 -15.32 22.48 -14.46
CA THR A 56 -16.43 23.30 -13.96
C THR A 56 -16.98 24.08 -15.15
N VAL A 57 -17.96 23.49 -15.83
CA VAL A 57 -18.83 24.19 -16.79
C VAL A 57 -19.73 25.18 -16.08
#